data_AF-A0A9D5ILB1-F1
#
_entry.id   AF-A0A9D5ILB1-F1
#
_cell.length_a   1.000
_cell.length_b   1.000
_cell.length_c   1.000
_cell.angle_alpha   90.00
_cell.angle_beta   90.00
_cell.angle_gamma   90.00
#
_symmetry.space_group_name_H-M   'P 1'
#
loop_
_entity.id
_entity.type
_entity.pdbx_description
1 polymer ?
#
loop_
_entity_poly.entity_id
_entity_poly.type
_entity_poly.pdbx_seq_one_letter_code
_entity_poly.pdbx_strand_id
1 'polypeptide(L)'
;MSLILLAAMLAAEPEAGRWVGNDTIASPDGKLIYTRGKDGLEAIDVATGKLIWVTKGANRLAGVSGRTVIAWAADAKKPNAFSVVAIDSTTGKMLFKSDTITMPDWASTAKEHGFSFRTAARSDGKQVVVVWQANTFYAGGARPTPEIEAAARREALGSVVIDAATGKTTVEDRKPKDSEFGTFNNKVGDLEFGIEEELPAFKPGVPMVTKVTLSALKGDKVIWKRELAGNPWSPPRP
;
A
#
# COMPACT_ATOMS: atom_id res chain seq x y z
N MET A 1 46.48 -27.72 -4.63
CA MET A 1 45.06 -27.69 -5.05
C MET A 1 44.33 -26.85 -4.00
N SER A 2 44.09 -25.57 -4.29
CA SER A 2 43.60 -24.60 -3.31
C SER A 2 42.11 -24.78 -3.02
N LEU A 3 41.75 -24.91 -1.74
CA LEU A 3 40.39 -24.72 -1.25
C LEU A 3 40.13 -23.22 -1.13
N ILE A 4 39.23 -22.67 -1.96
CA ILE A 4 38.65 -21.36 -1.74
C ILE A 4 37.40 -21.58 -0.86
N LEU A 5 37.49 -21.22 0.42
CA LEU A 5 36.31 -21.06 1.28
C LEU A 5 35.53 -19.83 0.80
N LEU A 6 34.40 -20.05 0.14
CA LEU A 6 33.43 -19.01 -0.15
C LEU A 6 32.59 -18.76 1.11
N ALA A 7 32.99 -17.80 1.93
CA ALA A 7 32.16 -17.30 3.02
C ALA A 7 31.03 -16.46 2.42
N ALA A 8 29.89 -17.07 2.13
CA ALA A 8 28.64 -16.34 1.91
C ALA A 8 28.20 -15.75 3.26
N MET A 9 28.53 -14.47 3.49
CA MET A 9 27.82 -13.69 4.49
C MET A 9 26.34 -13.66 4.10
N LEU A 10 25.50 -14.43 4.80
CA LEU A 10 24.06 -14.20 4.80
C LEU A 10 23.85 -12.83 5.44
N ALA A 11 23.71 -11.78 4.62
CA ALA A 11 23.08 -10.56 5.10
C ALA A 11 21.68 -10.94 5.57
N ALA A 12 21.35 -10.63 6.83
CA ALA A 12 20.00 -10.82 7.33
C ALA A 12 19.01 -10.08 6.42
N GLU A 13 17.87 -10.72 6.11
CA GLU A 13 16.82 -10.04 5.37
C GLU A 13 16.43 -8.76 6.12
N PRO A 14 16.30 -7.62 5.43
CA PRO A 14 15.91 -6.38 6.10
C PRO A 14 14.52 -6.55 6.72
N GLU A 15 14.39 -6.12 7.97
CA GLU A 15 13.15 -6.25 8.72
C GLU A 15 12.00 -5.53 8.01
N ALA A 16 10.84 -6.17 7.97
CA ALA A 16 9.63 -5.60 7.38
C ALA A 16 8.95 -4.61 8.33
N GLY A 17 8.39 -3.55 7.77
CA GLY A 17 7.47 -2.68 8.50
C GLY A 17 6.15 -3.38 8.83
N ARG A 18 5.36 -2.75 9.70
CA ARG A 18 4.11 -3.32 10.22
C ARG A 18 2.93 -2.46 9.83
N TRP A 19 1.87 -3.06 9.30
CA TRP A 19 0.63 -2.34 8.99
C TRP A 19 -0.10 -2.00 10.28
N VAL A 20 -0.31 -0.70 10.52
CA VAL A 20 -1.03 -0.16 11.69
C VAL A 20 -2.35 0.52 11.31
N GLY A 21 -2.60 0.69 10.01
CA GLY A 21 -3.79 1.29 9.39
C GLY A 21 -3.93 0.79 7.95
N ASN A 22 -5.09 0.98 7.31
CA ASN A 22 -5.31 0.56 5.91
C ASN A 22 -4.33 1.23 4.92
N ASP A 23 -3.91 2.46 5.21
CA ASP A 23 -2.94 3.23 4.43
C ASP A 23 -1.75 3.65 5.31
N THR A 24 -1.42 2.89 6.35
CA THR A 24 -0.38 3.29 7.33
C THR A 24 0.51 2.14 7.75
N ILE A 25 1.82 2.32 7.60
CA ILE A 25 2.84 1.33 7.94
C ILE A 25 3.85 1.95 8.91
N ALA A 26 4.12 1.30 10.03
CA ALA A 26 5.22 1.64 10.93
C ALA A 26 6.55 1.12 10.40
N SER A 27 7.62 1.91 10.57
CA SER A 27 8.99 1.48 10.31
C SER A 27 9.35 0.27 11.20
N PRO A 28 10.31 -0.57 10.78
CA PRO A 28 10.72 -1.74 11.58
C PRO A 28 11.18 -1.38 12.99
N ASP A 29 11.86 -0.25 13.14
CA ASP A 29 12.32 0.27 14.44
C ASP A 29 11.23 0.99 15.25
N GLY A 30 10.01 1.12 14.71
CA GLY A 30 8.85 1.72 15.35
C GLY A 30 8.95 3.23 15.59
N LYS A 31 9.92 3.93 15.00
CA LYS A 31 10.12 5.37 15.21
C LYS A 31 9.32 6.24 14.25
N LEU A 32 9.09 5.74 13.05
CA LEU A 32 8.35 6.43 12.01
C LEU A 32 7.10 5.64 11.64
N ILE A 33 6.07 6.35 11.22
CA ILE A 33 5.00 5.79 10.40
C ILE A 33 5.01 6.47 9.03
N TYR A 34 4.63 5.72 8.03
CA TYR A 34 4.41 6.20 6.68
C TYR A 34 2.92 6.13 6.39
N THR A 35 2.37 7.18 5.81
CA THR A 35 0.93 7.25 5.51
C THR A 35 0.62 8.09 4.29
N ARG A 36 -0.57 7.89 3.73
CA ARG A 36 -1.10 8.72 2.65
C ARG A 36 -1.63 10.04 3.20
N GLY A 37 -0.81 11.09 3.15
CA GLY A 37 -1.20 12.46 3.44
C GLY A 37 -1.87 13.17 2.27
N LYS A 38 -2.40 14.37 2.53
CA LYS A 38 -3.10 15.19 1.52
C LYS A 38 -2.23 15.53 0.31
N ASP A 39 -0.95 15.79 0.55
CA ASP A 39 0.00 16.24 -0.47
C ASP A 39 0.90 15.12 -1.02
N GLY A 40 0.67 13.86 -0.62
CA GLY A 40 1.49 12.73 -1.05
C GLY A 40 1.74 11.74 0.09
N LEU A 41 2.79 10.94 -0.04
CA LEU A 41 3.22 10.06 1.04
C LEU A 41 4.00 10.85 2.09
N GLU A 42 3.68 10.64 3.35
CA GLU A 42 4.27 11.34 4.49
C GLU A 42 5.00 10.37 5.41
N ALA A 43 6.12 10.80 5.98
CA ALA A 43 6.69 10.18 7.17
C ALA A 43 6.44 11.04 8.39
N ILE A 44 6.02 10.40 9.47
CA ILE A 44 5.64 11.05 10.72
C ILE A 44 6.37 10.36 11.85
N ASP A 45 6.91 11.14 12.79
CA ASP A 45 7.45 10.63 14.02
C ASP A 45 6.34 10.04 14.89
N VAL A 46 6.50 8.77 15.27
CA VAL A 46 5.49 7.98 15.99
C VAL A 46 5.16 8.60 17.35
N ALA A 47 6.16 9.11 18.07
CA ALA A 47 5.97 9.60 19.43
C ALA A 47 5.25 10.95 19.45
N THR A 48 5.54 11.84 18.50
CA THR A 48 5.12 13.24 18.54
C THR A 48 4.05 13.60 17.51
N GLY A 49 3.84 12.77 16.49
CA GLY A 49 2.96 13.10 15.36
C GLY A 49 3.54 14.17 14.43
N LYS A 50 4.83 14.53 14.62
CA LYS A 50 5.50 15.54 13.80
C LYS A 50 5.80 15.01 12.41
N LEU A 51 5.43 15.79 11.40
CA LEU A 51 5.81 15.52 10.01
C LEU A 51 7.32 15.64 9.83
N ILE A 52 7.93 14.59 9.26
CA ILE A 52 9.37 14.52 8.98
C ILE A 52 9.64 14.86 7.52
N TRP A 53 8.92 14.24 6.59
CA TRP A 53 9.01 14.55 5.17
C TRP A 53 7.70 14.23 4.43
N VAL A 54 7.57 14.81 3.23
CA VAL A 54 6.48 14.53 2.26
C VAL A 54 7.10 14.25 0.90
N THR A 55 6.55 13.29 0.16
CA THR A 55 6.92 13.03 -1.23
C THR A 55 5.70 12.88 -2.13
N LYS A 56 5.76 13.52 -3.31
CA LYS A 56 4.68 13.55 -4.31
C LYS A 56 4.78 12.41 -5.34
N GLY A 57 5.87 11.64 -5.31
CA GLY A 57 6.18 10.64 -6.34
C GLY A 57 5.30 9.38 -6.30
N ALA A 58 4.61 9.14 -5.18
CA ALA A 58 3.60 8.11 -5.02
C ALA A 58 2.69 8.48 -3.85
N ASN A 59 1.50 7.88 -3.81
CA ASN A 59 0.50 8.17 -2.79
C ASN A 59 -0.12 6.92 -2.17
N ARG A 60 0.33 5.71 -2.49
CA ARG A 60 -0.20 4.48 -1.87
C ARG A 60 0.94 3.57 -1.44
N LEU A 61 0.87 3.05 -0.23
CA LEU A 61 1.89 2.17 0.32
C LEU A 61 1.74 0.74 -0.21
N ALA A 62 2.87 0.06 -0.35
CA ALA A 62 2.93 -1.38 -0.57
C ALA A 62 3.77 -2.08 0.51
N GLY A 63 4.72 -1.39 1.14
CA GLY A 63 5.51 -2.01 2.21
C GLY A 63 6.63 -1.12 2.70
N VAL A 64 7.34 -1.61 3.71
CA VAL A 64 8.60 -1.04 4.20
C VAL A 64 9.54 -2.19 4.47
N SER A 65 10.80 -2.06 4.05
CA SER A 65 11.85 -3.05 4.33
C SER A 65 13.14 -2.33 4.69
N GLY A 66 13.58 -2.46 5.94
CA GLY A 66 14.72 -1.74 6.47
C GLY A 66 14.58 -0.23 6.28
N ARG A 67 15.45 0.35 5.44
CA ARG A 67 15.49 1.79 5.15
C ARG A 67 14.73 2.20 3.88
N THR A 68 13.97 1.29 3.28
CA THR A 68 13.25 1.54 2.03
C THR A 68 11.76 1.50 2.27
N VAL A 69 11.07 2.58 1.93
CA VAL A 69 9.61 2.64 1.83
C VAL A 69 9.24 2.30 0.39
N ILE A 70 8.34 1.34 0.22
CA ILE A 70 7.87 0.90 -1.09
C ILE A 70 6.44 1.39 -1.24
N ALA A 71 6.22 2.16 -2.30
CA ALA A 71 4.94 2.73 -2.64
C ALA A 71 4.61 2.45 -4.10
N TRP A 72 3.38 2.74 -4.50
CA TRP A 72 2.93 2.57 -5.87
C TRP A 72 2.07 3.74 -6.32
N ALA A 73 2.01 3.91 -7.64
CA ALA A 73 1.22 4.92 -8.31
C ALA A 73 0.45 4.28 -9.47
N ALA A 74 -0.87 4.50 -9.49
CA ALA A 74 -1.70 4.09 -10.62
C ALA A 74 -1.31 4.85 -11.89
N ASP A 75 -1.44 4.20 -13.05
CA ASP A 75 -1.33 4.88 -14.33
C ASP A 75 -2.61 5.68 -14.60
N ALA A 76 -2.48 6.98 -14.82
CA ALA A 76 -3.62 7.87 -15.04
C ALA A 76 -4.40 7.57 -16.33
N LYS A 77 -3.79 6.87 -17.30
CA LYS A 77 -4.38 6.54 -18.60
C LYS A 77 -4.84 5.08 -18.68
N LYS A 78 -4.39 4.21 -17.76
CA LYS A 78 -4.65 2.77 -17.79
C LYS A 78 -5.07 2.27 -16.40
N PRO A 79 -6.37 2.02 -16.15
CA PRO A 79 -6.87 1.64 -14.82
C PRO A 79 -6.29 0.32 -14.31
N ASN A 80 -5.93 -0.59 -15.23
CA ASN A 80 -5.31 -1.88 -14.95
C ASN A 80 -3.78 -1.84 -14.84
N ALA A 81 -3.17 -0.66 -14.69
CA ALA A 81 -1.72 -0.53 -14.66
C ALA A 81 -1.23 0.34 -13.50
N PHE A 82 -0.04 0.02 -12.99
CA PHE A 82 0.63 0.79 -11.94
C PHE A 82 2.15 0.67 -12.05
N SER A 83 2.86 1.60 -11.44
CA SER A 83 4.31 1.51 -11.22
C SER A 83 4.61 1.50 -9.72
N VAL A 84 5.74 0.93 -9.36
CA VAL A 84 6.25 0.87 -7.99
C VAL A 84 7.41 1.85 -7.86
N VAL A 85 7.51 2.50 -6.72
CA VAL A 85 8.62 3.39 -6.38
C VAL A 85 9.22 2.95 -5.06
N ALA A 86 10.54 3.04 -4.98
CA ALA A 86 11.26 2.94 -3.72
C ALA A 86 11.65 4.34 -3.25
N ILE A 87 11.51 4.58 -1.96
CA ILE A 87 11.74 5.87 -1.32
C ILE A 87 12.67 5.63 -0.13
N ASP A 88 13.67 6.49 0.02
CA ASP A 88 14.52 6.50 1.21
C ASP A 88 13.68 6.90 2.44
N SER A 89 13.59 5.98 3.40
CA SER A 89 12.79 6.13 4.62
C SER A 89 13.15 7.35 5.47
N THR A 90 14.39 7.85 5.37
CA THR A 90 14.91 8.92 6.23
C THR A 90 14.65 10.28 5.61
N THR A 91 14.75 10.39 4.28
CA THR A 91 14.77 11.66 3.55
C THR A 91 13.55 11.87 2.67
N GLY A 92 12.77 10.84 2.38
CA GLY A 92 11.64 10.89 1.45
C GLY A 92 12.05 10.98 -0.03
N LYS A 93 13.36 10.86 -0.33
CA LYS A 93 13.87 10.91 -1.70
C LYS A 93 13.53 9.61 -2.44
N MET A 94 13.07 9.75 -3.68
CA MET A 94 12.88 8.60 -4.56
C MET A 94 14.23 7.97 -4.90
N LEU A 95 14.34 6.67 -4.68
CA LEU A 95 15.52 5.85 -5.01
C LEU A 95 15.43 5.33 -6.45
N PHE A 96 14.28 4.76 -6.80
CA PHE A 96 13.98 4.32 -8.16
C PHE A 96 12.47 4.30 -8.42
N LYS A 97 12.12 4.18 -9.71
CA LYS A 97 10.77 3.88 -10.19
C LYS A 97 10.84 2.69 -11.15
N SER A 98 9.89 1.76 -11.01
CA SER A 98 9.83 0.57 -11.85
C SER A 98 9.23 0.85 -13.23
N ASP A 99 9.44 -0.08 -14.15
CA ASP A 99 8.56 -0.25 -15.31
C ASP A 99 7.10 -0.44 -14.88
N THR A 100 6.18 -0.17 -15.79
CA THR A 100 4.75 -0.35 -15.57
C THR A 100 4.38 -1.83 -15.46
N ILE A 101 3.72 -2.19 -14.37
CA ILE A 101 3.10 -3.50 -14.15
C ILE A 101 1.67 -3.42 -14.69
N THR A 102 1.34 -4.30 -15.62
CA THR A 102 0.01 -4.36 -16.26
C THR A 102 -0.74 -5.60 -15.77
N MET A 103 -1.96 -5.41 -15.29
CA MET A 103 -2.91 -6.44 -14.87
C MET A 103 -3.87 -6.80 -16.01
N PRO A 104 -4.69 -7.86 -15.89
CA PRO A 104 -5.75 -8.14 -16.85
C PRO A 104 -6.66 -6.93 -17.09
N ASP A 105 -7.19 -6.79 -18.31
CA ASP A 105 -7.96 -5.60 -18.73
C ASP A 105 -9.23 -5.32 -17.90
N TRP A 106 -9.76 -6.34 -17.22
CA TRP A 106 -10.90 -6.16 -16.32
C TRP A 106 -10.51 -5.62 -14.94
N ALA A 107 -9.23 -5.67 -14.56
CA ALA A 107 -8.78 -5.25 -13.24
C ALA A 107 -8.70 -3.72 -13.15
N SER A 108 -8.82 -3.18 -11.94
CA SER A 108 -8.69 -1.75 -11.68
C SER A 108 -7.91 -1.52 -10.39
N THR A 109 -6.97 -0.58 -10.43
CA THR A 109 -6.27 -0.08 -9.23
C THR A 109 -7.05 1.03 -8.51
N ALA A 110 -8.09 1.57 -9.16
CA ALA A 110 -8.94 2.60 -8.61
C ALA A 110 -9.87 2.00 -7.53
N LYS A 111 -10.20 2.82 -6.53
CA LYS A 111 -11.17 2.45 -5.49
C LYS A 111 -12.57 2.71 -6.06
N GLU A 112 -13.07 1.74 -6.81
CA GLU A 112 -14.35 1.81 -7.50
C GLU A 112 -15.32 0.74 -6.99
N HIS A 113 -16.63 1.03 -7.08
CA HIS A 113 -17.65 0.10 -6.63
C HIS A 113 -17.61 -1.18 -7.48
N GLY A 114 -17.60 -2.35 -6.83
CA GLY A 114 -17.47 -3.65 -7.50
C GLY A 114 -16.03 -4.06 -7.83
N PHE A 115 -15.04 -3.27 -7.45
CA PHE A 115 -13.62 -3.59 -7.62
C PHE A 115 -12.91 -3.58 -6.27
N SER A 116 -11.91 -4.44 -6.12
CA SER A 116 -10.94 -4.37 -5.04
C SER A 116 -9.54 -4.61 -5.57
N PHE A 117 -8.58 -3.89 -5.01
CA PHE A 117 -7.17 -4.03 -5.31
C PHE A 117 -6.38 -3.94 -4.01
N ARG A 118 -5.50 -4.92 -3.78
CA ARG A 118 -4.50 -4.86 -2.72
C ARG A 118 -3.13 -5.23 -3.27
N THR A 119 -2.09 -4.66 -2.69
CA THR A 119 -0.71 -4.90 -3.08
C THR A 119 0.16 -4.89 -1.84
N ALA A 120 1.23 -5.68 -1.87
CA ALA A 120 2.27 -5.65 -0.87
C ALA A 120 3.63 -5.81 -1.53
N ALA A 121 4.65 -5.26 -0.90
CA ALA A 121 6.01 -5.33 -1.41
C ALA A 121 7.03 -5.48 -0.30
N ARG A 122 8.12 -6.17 -0.61
CA ARG A 122 9.32 -6.28 0.23
C ARG A 122 10.56 -6.06 -0.60
N SER A 123 11.60 -5.51 0.01
CA SER A 123 12.90 -5.34 -0.63
C SER A 123 14.00 -5.99 0.17
N ASP A 124 14.98 -6.60 -0.50
CA ASP A 124 16.23 -7.05 0.11
C ASP A 124 17.40 -6.08 -0.15
N GLY A 125 17.11 -4.90 -0.71
CA GLY A 125 18.08 -3.87 -1.12
C GLY A 125 18.62 -4.02 -2.54
N LYS A 126 18.53 -5.20 -3.16
CA LYS A 126 18.90 -5.43 -4.57
C LYS A 126 17.67 -5.56 -5.45
N GLN A 127 16.62 -6.16 -4.92
CA GLN A 127 15.37 -6.41 -5.60
C GLN A 127 14.20 -5.94 -4.73
N VAL A 128 13.08 -5.71 -5.40
CA VAL A 128 11.77 -5.51 -4.77
C VAL A 128 10.82 -6.57 -5.31
N VAL A 129 10.31 -7.41 -4.43
CA VAL A 129 9.26 -8.38 -4.75
C VAL A 129 7.93 -7.72 -4.44
N VAL A 130 7.06 -7.66 -5.43
CA VAL A 130 5.73 -7.05 -5.35
C VAL A 130 4.69 -8.13 -5.66
N VAL A 131 3.72 -8.26 -4.77
CA VAL A 131 2.56 -9.11 -4.97
C VAL A 131 1.30 -8.26 -5.04
N TRP A 132 0.37 -8.63 -5.89
CA TRP A 132 -0.90 -7.92 -6.04
C TRP A 132 -2.06 -8.90 -6.20
N GLN A 133 -3.25 -8.42 -5.84
CA GLN A 133 -4.51 -9.10 -6.08
C GLN A 133 -5.55 -8.07 -6.53
N ALA A 134 -6.26 -8.40 -7.60
CA ALA A 134 -7.42 -7.67 -8.08
C ALA A 134 -8.64 -8.59 -8.05
N ASN A 135 -9.77 -8.06 -7.60
CA ASN A 135 -11.05 -8.77 -7.64
C ASN A 135 -12.16 -7.89 -8.21
N THR A 136 -13.13 -8.51 -8.87
CA THR A 136 -14.44 -7.92 -9.17
C THR A 136 -15.54 -8.64 -8.41
N PHE A 137 -16.62 -7.92 -8.10
CA PHE A 137 -17.83 -8.47 -7.51
C PHE A 137 -19.04 -7.63 -7.91
N TYR A 138 -20.21 -8.24 -7.87
CA TYR A 138 -21.46 -7.50 -8.06
C TYR A 138 -21.65 -6.48 -6.94
N ALA A 139 -21.91 -5.22 -7.30
CA ALA A 139 -22.07 -4.15 -6.36
C ALA A 139 -23.15 -3.16 -6.85
N GLY A 140 -24.34 -3.26 -6.24
CA GLY A 140 -25.46 -2.33 -6.42
C GLY A 140 -26.59 -2.83 -7.33
N GLY A 141 -27.83 -2.49 -6.94
CA GLY A 141 -29.08 -2.88 -7.63
C GLY A 141 -29.88 -3.96 -6.90
N ALA A 142 -30.94 -4.45 -7.56
CA ALA A 142 -31.70 -5.60 -7.07
C ALA A 142 -30.81 -6.84 -7.04
N ARG A 143 -30.86 -7.62 -5.94
CA ARG A 143 -30.02 -8.81 -5.77
C ARG A 143 -30.15 -9.71 -7.01
N PRO A 144 -29.06 -9.93 -7.75
CA PRO A 144 -29.11 -10.71 -8.97
C PRO A 144 -29.17 -12.19 -8.62
N THR A 145 -29.41 -13.03 -9.62
CA THR A 145 -29.42 -14.47 -9.39
C THR A 145 -28.01 -14.95 -9.00
N PRO A 146 -27.87 -16.08 -8.27
CA PRO A 146 -26.57 -16.64 -7.91
C PRO A 146 -25.63 -16.84 -9.12
N GLU A 147 -26.17 -17.16 -10.29
CA GLU A 147 -25.42 -17.35 -11.53
C GLU A 147 -24.78 -16.04 -12.00
N ILE A 148 -25.51 -14.92 -11.91
CA ILE A 148 -25.01 -13.59 -12.24
C ILE A 148 -23.96 -13.14 -11.22
N GLU A 149 -24.19 -13.39 -9.92
CA GLU A 149 -23.19 -13.10 -8.88
C GLU A 149 -21.87 -13.86 -9.14
N ALA A 150 -21.97 -15.15 -9.48
CA ALA A 150 -20.80 -15.97 -9.79
C ALA A 150 -20.08 -15.48 -11.05
N ALA A 151 -20.81 -15.15 -12.11
CA ALA A 151 -20.23 -14.63 -13.36
C ALA A 151 -19.56 -13.24 -13.20
N ALA A 152 -20.02 -12.44 -12.23
CA ALA A 152 -19.43 -11.13 -11.92
C ALA A 152 -18.13 -11.22 -11.11
N ARG A 153 -17.86 -12.37 -10.46
CA ARG A 153 -16.64 -12.57 -9.68
C ARG A 153 -15.48 -12.95 -10.59
N ARG A 154 -14.46 -12.09 -10.61
CA ARG A 154 -13.17 -12.37 -11.24
C ARG A 154 -12.08 -12.12 -10.21
N GLU A 155 -11.06 -12.97 -10.22
CA GLU A 155 -9.87 -12.82 -9.40
C GLU A 155 -8.64 -12.94 -10.31
N ALA A 156 -7.65 -12.09 -10.06
CA ALA A 156 -6.31 -12.23 -10.59
C ALA A 156 -5.32 -11.89 -9.49
N LEU A 157 -4.24 -12.64 -9.45
CA LEU A 157 -3.09 -12.36 -8.60
C LEU A 157 -1.84 -12.39 -9.47
N GLY A 158 -0.82 -11.65 -9.04
CA GLY A 158 0.47 -11.71 -9.68
C GLY A 158 1.60 -11.41 -8.72
N SER A 159 2.78 -11.88 -9.09
CA SER A 159 4.05 -11.57 -8.41
C SER A 159 5.04 -11.03 -9.44
N VAL A 160 5.73 -9.96 -9.07
CA VAL A 160 6.71 -9.29 -9.92
C VAL A 160 7.96 -9.02 -9.10
N VAL A 161 9.11 -9.39 -9.66
CA VAL A 161 10.42 -8.99 -9.15
C VAL A 161 10.87 -7.75 -9.91
N ILE A 162 11.34 -6.75 -9.17
CA ILE A 162 11.86 -5.51 -9.70
C ILE A 162 13.34 -5.44 -9.35
N ASP A 163 14.20 -5.24 -10.33
CA ASP A 163 15.60 -4.92 -10.11
C ASP A 163 15.72 -3.48 -9.60
N ALA A 164 16.28 -3.28 -8.40
CA ALA A 164 16.29 -1.96 -7.76
C ALA A 164 17.27 -0.98 -8.40
N ALA A 165 18.25 -1.46 -9.18
CA ALA A 165 19.22 -0.61 -9.86
C ALA A 165 18.65 -0.05 -11.18
N THR A 166 17.84 -0.84 -11.88
CA THR A 166 17.33 -0.52 -13.22
C THR A 166 15.85 -0.18 -13.25
N GLY A 167 15.07 -0.60 -12.24
CA GLY A 167 13.62 -0.54 -12.23
C GLY A 167 12.94 -1.58 -13.12
N LYS A 168 13.70 -2.48 -13.76
CA LYS A 168 13.16 -3.47 -14.69
C LYS A 168 12.29 -4.49 -13.96
N THR A 169 11.13 -4.81 -14.53
CA THR A 169 10.19 -5.79 -13.98
C THR A 169 10.36 -7.17 -14.61
N THR A 170 10.21 -8.22 -13.80
CA THR A 170 10.14 -9.62 -14.24
C THR A 170 8.95 -10.29 -13.56
N VAL A 171 8.01 -10.80 -14.35
CA VAL A 171 6.84 -11.52 -13.82
C VAL A 171 7.29 -12.89 -13.33
N GLU A 172 6.84 -13.27 -12.13
CA GLU A 172 7.05 -14.61 -11.61
C GLU A 172 5.84 -15.50 -11.90
N ASP A 173 6.11 -16.73 -12.31
CA ASP A 173 5.08 -17.77 -12.48
C ASP A 173 4.75 -18.43 -11.14
N ARG A 174 4.16 -17.64 -10.22
CA ARG A 174 3.65 -18.14 -8.94
C ARG A 174 2.46 -17.34 -8.46
N LYS A 175 1.55 -18.01 -7.73
CA LYS A 175 0.46 -17.35 -7.01
C LYS A 175 0.99 -16.78 -5.68
N PRO A 176 0.76 -15.49 -5.38
CA PRO A 176 1.01 -14.92 -4.06
C PRO A 176 0.26 -15.66 -2.94
N LYS A 177 0.88 -15.75 -1.77
CA LYS A 177 0.28 -16.26 -0.54
C LYS A 177 -0.34 -15.11 0.25
N ASP A 178 -1.42 -15.38 0.99
CA ASP A 178 -2.07 -14.36 1.82
C ASP A 178 -1.14 -13.72 2.85
N SER A 179 -0.20 -14.48 3.41
CA SER A 179 0.81 -13.97 4.34
C SER A 179 1.74 -12.92 3.74
N GLU A 180 1.88 -12.87 2.41
CA GLU A 180 2.71 -11.87 1.73
C GLU A 180 2.04 -10.49 1.69
N PHE A 181 0.73 -10.40 1.91
CA PHE A 181 0.01 -9.11 1.97
C PHE A 181 0.16 -8.38 3.31
N GLY A 182 0.96 -8.95 4.23
CA GLY A 182 1.19 -8.42 5.55
C GLY A 182 0.09 -8.80 6.55
N THR A 183 0.37 -8.57 7.82
CA THR A 183 -0.60 -8.69 8.91
C THR A 183 -0.85 -7.32 9.52
N PHE A 184 -2.07 -7.12 9.98
CA PHE A 184 -2.48 -5.89 10.63
C PHE A 184 -2.23 -5.99 12.13
N ASN A 185 -1.52 -5.01 12.68
CA ASN A 185 -1.37 -4.81 14.11
C ASN A 185 -1.38 -3.30 14.36
N ASN A 186 -2.43 -2.82 15.01
CA ASN A 186 -2.60 -1.40 15.25
C ASN A 186 -1.70 -0.84 16.36
N LYS A 187 -0.67 -1.56 16.83
CA LYS A 187 0.22 -1.12 17.91
C LYS A 187 1.67 -0.95 17.48
N VAL A 188 2.31 0.10 17.99
CA VAL A 188 3.75 0.35 17.91
C VAL A 188 4.26 0.77 19.28
N GLY A 189 5.01 -0.12 19.94
CA GLY A 189 5.37 0.07 21.34
C GLY A 189 4.13 0.20 22.22
N ASP A 190 4.05 1.27 23.01
CA ASP A 190 2.92 1.58 23.88
C ASP A 190 1.76 2.29 23.17
N LEU A 191 1.93 2.65 21.90
CA LEU A 191 0.93 3.42 21.15
C LEU A 191 0.03 2.51 20.34
N GLU A 192 -1.26 2.82 20.35
CA GLU A 192 -2.29 2.22 19.52
C GLU A 192 -2.77 3.22 18.47
N PHE A 193 -2.97 2.77 17.24
CA PHE A 193 -3.35 3.59 16.10
C PHE A 193 -4.81 3.34 15.74
N GLY A 194 -5.56 4.43 15.59
CA GLY A 194 -6.95 4.42 15.15
C GLY A 194 -7.13 5.20 13.86
N ILE A 195 -7.99 4.69 12.97
CA ILE A 195 -8.45 5.40 11.78
C ILE A 195 -9.93 5.70 11.96
N GLU A 196 -10.29 6.97 11.92
CA GLU A 196 -11.67 7.46 11.88
C GLU A 196 -11.96 7.92 10.45
N GLU A 197 -12.99 7.38 9.81
CA GLU A 197 -13.49 7.85 8.51
C GLU A 197 -14.85 8.51 8.68
N GLU A 198 -14.95 9.78 8.28
CA GLU A 198 -16.19 10.54 8.25
C GLU A 198 -16.67 10.64 6.79
N LEU A 199 -17.85 10.10 6.52
CA LEU A 199 -18.46 10.14 5.19
C LEU A 199 -18.96 11.56 4.88
N PRO A 200 -18.74 12.06 3.66
CA PRO A 200 -19.29 13.34 3.26
C PRO A 200 -20.82 13.23 3.13
N ALA A 201 -21.53 14.33 3.35
CA ALA A 201 -22.94 14.41 3.02
C ALA A 201 -23.13 14.16 1.51
N PHE A 202 -24.11 13.31 1.15
CA PHE A 202 -24.39 12.98 -0.24
C PHE A 202 -24.79 14.24 -1.03
N LYS A 203 -24.06 14.52 -2.11
CA LYS A 203 -24.35 15.62 -3.03
C LYS A 203 -24.27 15.11 -4.48
N PRO A 204 -25.41 15.00 -5.20
CA PRO A 204 -25.40 14.57 -6.59
C PRO A 204 -24.45 15.41 -7.45
N GLY A 205 -23.65 14.74 -8.28
CA GLY A 205 -22.72 15.40 -9.21
C GLY A 205 -21.46 16.01 -8.60
N VAL A 206 -21.26 15.91 -7.27
CA VAL A 206 -20.06 16.41 -6.59
C VAL A 206 -19.17 15.22 -6.23
N PRO A 207 -17.86 15.23 -6.56
CA PRO A 207 -16.92 14.27 -6.03
C PRO A 207 -16.97 14.27 -4.50
N MET A 208 -17.28 13.12 -3.94
CA MET A 208 -17.40 12.93 -2.51
C MET A 208 -16.11 12.32 -2.00
N VAL A 209 -15.50 12.98 -1.02
CA VAL A 209 -14.22 12.57 -0.44
C VAL A 209 -14.45 12.41 1.05
N THR A 210 -14.12 11.24 1.60
CA THR A 210 -14.19 11.02 3.05
C THR A 210 -13.14 11.85 3.76
N LYS A 211 -13.44 12.31 4.97
CA LYS A 211 -12.42 12.86 5.85
C LYS A 211 -11.84 11.70 6.66
N VAL A 212 -10.54 11.48 6.54
CA VAL A 212 -9.83 10.38 7.21
C VAL A 212 -8.93 10.97 8.28
N THR A 213 -9.08 10.53 9.52
CA THR A 213 -8.27 10.98 10.65
C THR A 213 -7.50 9.81 11.24
N LEU A 214 -6.19 9.90 11.24
CA LEU A 214 -5.30 9.00 11.97
C LEU A 214 -5.07 9.55 13.38
N SER A 215 -5.20 8.69 14.39
CA SER A 215 -4.92 9.03 15.78
C SER A 215 -3.92 8.05 16.37
N ALA A 216 -3.00 8.53 17.19
CA ALA A 216 -2.22 7.69 18.09
C ALA A 216 -2.70 7.87 19.52
N LEU A 217 -2.91 6.74 20.21
CA LEU A 217 -3.46 6.67 21.55
C LEU A 217 -2.47 5.96 22.48
N LYS A 218 -2.44 6.37 23.75
CA LYS A 218 -1.78 5.62 24.83
C LYS A 218 -2.85 5.31 25.88
N GLY A 219 -3.34 4.07 25.88
CA GLY A 219 -4.62 3.75 26.53
C GLY A 219 -5.75 4.56 25.88
N ASP A 220 -6.60 5.19 26.69
CA ASP A 220 -7.72 6.01 26.17
C ASP A 220 -7.33 7.45 25.82
N LYS A 221 -6.06 7.83 26.04
CA LYS A 221 -5.58 9.18 25.79
C LYS A 221 -5.07 9.32 24.37
N VAL A 222 -5.69 10.20 23.59
CA VAL A 222 -5.15 10.64 22.30
C VAL A 222 -3.87 11.45 22.54
N ILE A 223 -2.76 10.98 21.97
CA ILE A 223 -1.46 11.67 22.03
C ILE A 223 -1.36 12.68 20.90
N TRP A 224 -1.75 12.29 19.69
CA TRP A 224 -1.84 13.18 18.54
C TRP A 224 -2.87 12.68 17.53
N LYS A 225 -3.37 13.59 16.70
CA LYS A 225 -4.23 13.31 15.54
C LYS A 225 -3.67 13.94 14.27
N ARG A 226 -3.96 13.35 13.12
CA ARG A 226 -3.60 13.87 11.81
C ARG A 226 -4.67 13.56 10.78
N GLU A 227 -5.05 14.57 10.02
CA GLU A 227 -5.93 14.37 8.86
C GLU A 227 -5.11 13.84 7.68
N LEU A 228 -5.56 12.73 7.12
CA LEU A 228 -4.95 12.06 5.97
C LEU A 228 -5.63 12.49 4.66
N ALA A 229 -5.13 11.99 3.53
CA ALA A 229 -5.88 12.12 2.29
C ALA A 229 -7.21 11.36 2.42
N GLY A 230 -8.28 12.00 1.98
CA GLY A 230 -9.57 11.36 1.89
C GLY A 230 -9.61 10.22 0.87
N ASN A 231 -10.57 9.32 1.05
CA ASN A 231 -10.89 8.31 0.05
C ASN A 231 -11.96 8.87 -0.89
N PRO A 232 -11.80 8.75 -2.22
CA PRO A 232 -12.92 8.93 -3.13
C PRO A 232 -14.04 7.98 -2.71
N TRP A 233 -15.22 8.54 -2.51
CA TRP A 233 -16.43 7.80 -2.22
C TRP A 233 -17.36 7.91 -3.41
N SER A 234 -17.63 6.77 -4.02
CA SER A 234 -18.64 6.64 -5.07
C SER A 234 -19.86 5.95 -4.46
N PRO A 235 -21.05 6.57 -4.49
CA PRO A 235 -22.27 5.91 -4.07
C PRO A 235 -22.52 4.71 -4.99
N PRO A 236 -23.30 3.71 -4.54
CA PRO A 236 -23.83 2.69 -5.44
C PRO A 236 -24.52 3.37 -6.62
N ARG A 237 -24.33 2.84 -7.83
CA ARG A 237 -25.14 3.30 -8.96
C ARG A 237 -26.60 2.92 -8.69
N PRO A 238 -27.57 3.81 -8.97
CA PRO A 238 -28.99 3.48 -8.84
C PRO A 238 -29.39 2.32 -9.75
#